data_AF-G5BQX7-F1
#
_entry.id   AF-G5BQX7-F1
#
_cell.length_a   1.000
_cell.length_b   1.000
_cell.length_c   1.000
_cell.angle_alpha   90.00
_cell.angle_beta   90.00
_cell.angle_gamma   90.00
#
_symmetry.space_group_name_H-M   'P 1'
#
loop_
_entity.id
_entity.type
_entity.pdbx_description
1 polymer ?
#
loop_
_entity_poly.entity_id
_entity_poly.type
_entity_poly.pdbx_seq_one_letter_code
_entity_poly.pdbx_strand_id
1 'polypeptide(L)'
;MELMRLYFTIHNDREDGNVSAHTSHLVGSALSDLSFAAAMNGLAGPLRGLANREVLVWLTQLQKEVGKDVSDEKLRDYIWNTLNSGWVVPGYGHGVLRKTDPQCSCQRELALKQLPNDLMFKLVAQLYKIVPNILLQQGKAKNPWANMMLTVGWCSRSTA
;
A
#
# COMPACT_ATOMS: atom_id res chain seq x y z
N MET A 1 9.21 16.33 9.94
CA MET A 1 8.30 17.22 9.20
C MET A 1 8.22 16.88 7.69
N GLU A 2 9.28 16.36 7.08
CA GLU A 2 9.29 15.99 5.64
C GLU A 2 8.33 14.85 5.27
N LEU A 3 8.23 13.80 6.08
CA LEU A 3 7.32 12.67 5.83
C LEU A 3 5.86 13.12 5.70
N MET A 4 5.36 13.94 6.64
CA MET A 4 3.98 14.43 6.61
C MET A 4 3.70 15.30 5.38
N ARG A 5 4.66 16.13 4.96
CA ARG A 5 4.54 16.93 3.74
C ARG A 5 4.42 16.02 2.52
N LEU A 6 5.35 15.07 2.37
CA LEU A 6 5.29 14.11 1.27
C LEU A 6 3.98 13.32 1.27
N TYR A 7 3.55 12.83 2.45
CA TYR A 7 2.31 12.08 2.62
C TYR A 7 1.10 12.87 2.11
N PHE A 8 0.92 14.11 2.57
CA PHE A 8 -0.21 14.92 2.12
C PHE A 8 -0.12 15.24 0.63
N THR A 9 1.07 15.54 0.11
CA THR A 9 1.25 15.84 -1.32
C THR A 9 0.85 14.67 -2.22
N ILE A 10 1.26 13.44 -1.90
CA ILE A 10 1.00 12.28 -2.77
C ILE A 10 -0.39 11.68 -2.58
N HIS A 11 -1.07 11.95 -1.46
CA HIS A 11 -2.45 11.51 -1.21
C HIS A 11 -3.51 12.55 -1.57
N ASN A 12 -3.09 13.74 -2.03
CA ASN A 12 -3.99 14.87 -2.25
C ASN A 12 -5.09 14.57 -3.28
N ASP A 13 -4.77 13.85 -4.34
CA ASP A 13 -5.74 13.47 -5.36
C ASP A 13 -5.40 12.13 -6.06
N ARG A 14 -6.44 11.43 -6.51
CA ARG A 14 -6.36 10.25 -7.38
C ARG A 14 -7.64 10.14 -8.23
N GLU A 15 -7.87 11.14 -9.07
CA GLU A 15 -9.02 11.24 -9.99
C GLU A 15 -10.39 11.19 -9.28
N ASP A 16 -11.46 11.48 -10.01
CA ASP A 16 -12.80 11.66 -9.44
C ASP A 16 -13.63 10.37 -9.35
N GLY A 17 -13.15 9.27 -9.96
CA GLY A 17 -13.86 8.00 -9.98
C GLY A 17 -13.89 7.27 -8.62
N ASN A 18 -13.10 7.73 -7.66
CA ASN A 18 -13.04 7.10 -6.35
C ASN A 18 -14.17 7.56 -5.43
N VAL A 19 -14.61 6.68 -4.52
CA VAL A 19 -15.81 6.89 -3.68
C VAL A 19 -15.79 8.23 -2.94
N SER A 20 -14.65 8.61 -2.37
CA SER A 20 -14.53 9.86 -1.61
C SER A 20 -14.64 11.11 -2.50
N ALA A 21 -13.88 11.16 -3.60
CA ALA A 21 -13.92 12.29 -4.52
C ALA A 21 -15.29 12.42 -5.19
N HIS A 22 -15.84 11.29 -5.68
CA HIS A 22 -17.15 11.25 -6.31
C HIS A 22 -18.26 11.69 -5.35
N THR A 23 -18.24 11.22 -4.10
CA THR A 23 -19.26 11.61 -3.10
C THR A 23 -19.19 13.11 -2.80
N SER A 24 -17.99 13.66 -2.66
CA SER A 24 -17.80 15.11 -2.49
C SER A 24 -18.43 15.88 -3.67
N HIS A 25 -18.10 15.47 -4.90
CA HIS A 25 -18.61 16.11 -6.11
C HIS A 25 -20.14 15.98 -6.23
N LEU A 26 -20.69 14.79 -6.00
CA LEU A 26 -22.12 14.51 -6.10
C LEU A 26 -22.94 15.34 -5.10
N VAL A 27 -22.54 15.37 -3.82
CA VAL A 27 -23.24 16.16 -2.80
C VAL A 27 -23.07 17.67 -3.07
N GLY A 28 -21.87 18.09 -3.49
CA GLY A 28 -21.61 19.49 -3.86
C GLY A 28 -22.44 19.97 -5.05
N SER A 29 -22.76 19.09 -6.02
CA SER A 29 -23.58 19.44 -7.18
C SER A 29 -25.01 19.87 -6.85
N ALA A 30 -25.50 19.52 -5.66
CA ALA A 30 -26.78 19.98 -5.12
C ALA A 30 -26.65 21.29 -4.32
N LEU A 31 -25.53 22.02 -4.46
CA LEU A 31 -25.19 23.25 -3.74
C LEU A 31 -25.13 23.08 -2.21
N SER A 32 -24.75 21.90 -1.73
CA SER A 32 -24.62 21.61 -0.29
C SER A 32 -23.22 21.95 0.23
N ASP A 33 -23.15 22.69 1.34
CA ASP A 33 -21.88 23.15 1.94
C ASP A 33 -21.08 22.07 2.69
N LEU A 34 -21.72 20.93 3.04
CA LEU A 34 -21.10 19.84 3.83
C LEU A 34 -20.72 18.61 3.00
N SER A 35 -20.42 18.78 1.70
CA SER A 35 -20.04 17.69 0.79
C SER A 35 -18.81 16.89 1.25
N PHE A 36 -17.85 17.57 1.90
CA PHE A 36 -16.66 16.91 2.44
C PHE A 36 -16.97 15.92 3.57
N ALA A 37 -17.97 16.22 4.42
CA ALA A 37 -18.37 15.30 5.48
C ALA A 37 -18.93 13.99 4.90
N ALA A 38 -19.73 14.08 3.82
CA ALA A 38 -20.20 12.91 3.10
C ALA A 38 -19.05 12.13 2.43
N ALA A 39 -18.08 12.84 1.86
CA ALA A 39 -16.87 12.22 1.29
C ALA A 39 -16.08 11.41 2.33
N MET A 40 -15.98 11.91 3.57
CA MET A 40 -15.32 11.21 4.67
C MET A 40 -16.06 9.94 5.08
N ASN A 41 -17.39 9.92 5.03
CA ASN A 41 -18.18 8.70 5.25
C ASN A 41 -17.90 7.64 4.17
N GLY A 42 -17.76 8.07 2.91
CA GLY A 42 -17.35 7.20 1.81
C GLY A 42 -15.92 6.67 1.99
N LEU A 43 -14.99 7.53 2.44
CA LEU A 43 -13.60 7.16 2.72
C LEU A 43 -13.49 6.15 3.86
N ALA A 44 -14.32 6.26 4.90
CA ALA A 44 -14.34 5.33 6.03
C ALA A 44 -14.80 3.92 5.66
N GLY A 45 -15.39 3.74 4.47
CA GLY A 45 -15.81 2.43 3.96
C GLY A 45 -14.62 1.46 3.80
N PRO A 46 -14.80 0.16 4.12
CA PRO A 46 -13.70 -0.80 4.15
C PRO A 46 -13.02 -0.98 2.79
N LEU A 47 -13.79 -0.91 1.70
CA LEU A 47 -13.29 -1.03 0.32
C LEU A 47 -12.56 0.22 -0.19
N ARG A 48 -12.45 1.29 0.63
CA ARG A 48 -11.81 2.55 0.23
C ARG A 48 -10.68 2.97 1.15
N GLY A 49 -10.91 3.05 2.46
CA GLY A 49 -9.97 3.67 3.41
C GLY A 49 -9.00 2.73 4.11
N LEU A 50 -9.16 1.41 4.00
CA LEU A 50 -8.48 0.46 4.89
C LEU A 50 -7.21 -0.19 4.31
N ALA A 51 -6.93 -0.04 3.02
CA ALA A 51 -5.80 -0.73 2.37
C ALA A 51 -4.46 -0.49 3.09
N ASN A 52 -4.22 0.74 3.57
CA ASN A 52 -3.04 1.09 4.35
C ASN A 52 -2.94 0.27 5.66
N ARG A 53 -4.05 0.17 6.41
CA ARG A 53 -4.15 -0.59 7.65
C ARG A 53 -3.96 -2.09 7.39
N GLU A 54 -4.59 -2.62 6.35
CA GLU A 54 -4.51 -4.04 5.99
C GLU A 54 -3.07 -4.46 5.66
N VAL A 55 -2.35 -3.63 4.89
CA VAL A 55 -0.93 -3.85 4.62
C VAL A 55 -0.11 -3.86 5.91
N LEU A 56 -0.31 -2.89 6.81
CA LEU A 56 0.46 -2.82 8.06
C LEU A 56 0.18 -4.02 8.98
N VAL A 57 -1.08 -4.44 9.09
CA VAL A 57 -1.46 -5.64 9.86
C VAL A 57 -0.80 -6.88 9.26
N TRP A 58 -0.87 -7.04 7.94
CA TRP A 58 -0.26 -8.17 7.25
C TRP A 58 1.27 -8.19 7.39
N LEU A 59 1.95 -7.05 7.23
CA LEU A 59 3.40 -6.92 7.43
C LEU A 59 3.81 -7.26 8.86
N THR A 60 3.04 -6.82 9.84
CA THR A 60 3.29 -7.10 11.26
C THR A 60 3.15 -8.59 11.56
N GLN A 61 2.14 -9.24 10.99
CA GLN A 61 1.93 -10.68 11.15
C GLN A 61 3.04 -11.49 10.45
N LEU A 62 3.36 -11.12 9.20
CA LEU A 62 4.46 -11.71 8.45
C LEU A 62 5.77 -11.65 9.25
N GLN A 63 6.18 -10.47 9.71
CA GLN A 63 7.43 -10.31 10.48
C GLN A 63 7.44 -11.13 11.77
N LYS A 64 6.27 -11.30 12.42
CA LYS A 64 6.13 -12.14 13.61
C LYS A 64 6.33 -13.62 13.30
N GLU A 65 5.87 -14.10 12.15
CA GLU A 65 5.98 -15.50 11.73
C GLU A 65 7.36 -15.85 11.17
N VAL A 66 7.93 -14.99 10.32
CA VAL A 66 9.19 -15.31 9.63
C VAL A 66 10.44 -14.84 10.38
N GLY A 67 10.29 -13.89 11.30
CA GLY A 67 11.37 -13.26 12.05
C GLY A 67 11.88 -11.96 11.41
N LYS A 68 12.86 -11.33 12.07
CA LYS A 68 13.43 -10.03 11.66
C LYS A 68 14.47 -10.15 10.53
N ASP A 69 15.16 -11.28 10.46
CA ASP A 69 16.22 -11.58 9.49
C ASP A 69 15.81 -12.79 8.61
N VAL A 70 14.71 -12.65 7.89
CA VAL A 70 14.22 -13.67 6.97
C VAL A 70 15.06 -13.72 5.70
N SER A 71 15.42 -14.92 5.25
CA SER A 71 16.10 -15.11 3.95
C SER A 71 15.15 -14.89 2.78
N ASP A 72 15.69 -14.48 1.64
CA ASP A 72 14.89 -14.30 0.42
C ASP A 72 14.20 -15.63 -0.02
N GLU A 73 14.78 -16.78 0.31
CA GLU A 73 14.19 -18.11 0.02
C GLU A 73 12.97 -18.38 0.90
N LYS A 74 13.11 -18.27 2.22
CA LYS A 74 11.99 -18.47 3.17
C LYS A 74 10.85 -17.49 2.92
N LEU A 75 11.17 -16.26 2.52
CA LEU A 75 10.16 -15.26 2.16
C LEU A 75 9.46 -15.63 0.84
N ARG A 76 10.16 -16.18 -0.16
CA ARG A 76 9.52 -16.71 -1.38
C ARG A 76 8.54 -17.82 -1.06
N ASP A 77 8.92 -18.76 -0.20
CA ASP A 77 8.08 -19.89 0.19
C ASP A 77 6.81 -19.41 0.90
N TYR A 78 6.95 -18.44 1.81
CA TYR A 78 5.81 -17.81 2.47
C TYR A 78 4.82 -17.20 1.47
N ILE A 79 5.33 -16.46 0.47
CA ILE A 79 4.49 -15.82 -0.54
C ILE A 79 3.81 -16.87 -1.44
N TRP A 80 4.52 -17.90 -1.87
CA TRP A 80 3.92 -19.01 -2.62
C TRP A 80 2.83 -19.72 -1.82
N ASN A 81 3.08 -20.01 -0.54
CA ASN A 81 2.08 -20.63 0.34
C ASN A 81 0.84 -19.75 0.51
N THR A 82 1.02 -18.44 0.65
CA THR A 82 -0.08 -17.46 0.71
C THR A 82 -0.93 -17.54 -0.55
N LEU A 83 -0.28 -17.47 -1.72
CA LEU A 83 -0.93 -17.48 -3.04
C LEU A 83 -1.63 -18.81 -3.36
N ASN A 84 -1.02 -19.94 -2.98
CA ASN A 84 -1.57 -21.28 -3.18
C ASN A 84 -2.75 -21.57 -2.24
N SER A 85 -2.81 -20.90 -1.09
CA SER A 85 -3.94 -20.96 -0.15
C SER A 85 -5.13 -20.10 -0.57
N GLY A 86 -5.07 -19.46 -1.75
CA GLY A 86 -6.13 -18.60 -2.28
C GLY A 86 -6.11 -17.16 -1.76
N TRP A 87 -5.12 -16.80 -0.93
CA TRP A 87 -4.94 -15.43 -0.44
C TRP A 87 -4.13 -14.59 -1.44
N VAL A 88 -4.21 -13.27 -1.27
CA VAL A 88 -3.47 -12.28 -2.06
C VAL A 88 -2.34 -11.67 -1.23
N VAL A 89 -1.37 -11.05 -1.90
CA VAL A 89 -0.34 -10.23 -1.23
C VAL A 89 -0.82 -8.77 -1.20
N PRO A 90 -1.15 -8.20 -0.02
CA PRO A 90 -1.63 -6.83 0.08
C PRO A 90 -0.64 -5.82 -0.50
N GLY A 91 -1.14 -4.82 -1.24
CA GLY A 91 -0.32 -3.79 -1.87
C GLY A 91 0.24 -4.16 -3.26
N TYR A 92 -0.08 -5.34 -3.80
CA TYR A 92 0.31 -5.79 -5.14
C TYR A 92 -0.90 -6.17 -6.00
N GLY A 93 -0.71 -6.28 -7.33
CA GLY A 93 -1.73 -6.85 -8.22
C GLY A 93 -2.77 -5.86 -8.75
N HIS A 94 -2.46 -4.56 -8.79
CA HIS A 94 -3.42 -3.52 -9.19
C HIS A 94 -3.89 -3.70 -10.65
N GLY A 95 -5.19 -3.58 -10.91
CA GLY A 95 -5.78 -3.84 -12.24
C GLY A 95 -5.32 -2.90 -13.36
N VAL A 96 -4.85 -1.70 -13.00
CA VAL A 96 -4.53 -0.61 -13.97
C VAL A 96 -3.03 -0.32 -14.11
N LEU A 97 -2.24 -0.44 -13.02
CA LEU A 97 -0.86 0.06 -12.99
C LEU A 97 0.10 -0.89 -13.72
N ARG A 98 0.65 -0.49 -14.87
CA ARG A 98 1.56 -1.33 -15.68
C ARG A 98 3.01 -1.36 -15.20
N LYS A 99 3.35 -0.53 -14.22
CA LYS A 99 4.66 -0.41 -13.56
C LYS A 99 4.43 -0.02 -12.10
N THR A 100 5.47 -0.04 -11.27
CA THR A 100 5.40 0.46 -9.89
C THR A 100 4.80 1.87 -9.85
N ASP A 101 3.90 2.09 -8.89
CA ASP A 101 3.34 3.40 -8.58
C ASP A 101 4.48 4.40 -8.25
N PRO A 102 4.61 5.53 -8.97
CA PRO A 102 5.62 6.55 -8.65
C PRO A 102 5.58 7.02 -7.19
N GLN A 103 4.41 7.01 -6.56
CA GLN A 103 4.26 7.41 -5.16
C GLN A 103 4.91 6.41 -4.18
N CYS A 104 4.96 5.13 -4.55
CA CYS A 104 5.71 4.10 -3.83
C CYS A 104 7.22 4.38 -3.93
N SER A 105 7.70 4.78 -5.11
CA SER A 105 9.10 5.16 -5.31
C SER A 105 9.51 6.37 -4.46
N CYS A 106 8.71 7.43 -4.41
CA CYS A 106 9.01 8.62 -3.59
C CYS A 106 9.14 8.29 -2.10
N GLN A 107 8.26 7.45 -1.56
CA GLN A 107 8.34 7.03 -0.15
C GLN A 107 9.55 6.13 0.11
N ARG A 108 9.85 5.23 -0.82
CA ARG A 108 11.05 4.38 -0.73
C ARG A 108 12.34 5.21 -0.73
N GLU A 109 12.42 6.24 -1.57
CA GLU A 109 13.58 7.15 -1.59
C GLU A 109 13.75 7.90 -0.27
N LEU A 110 12.65 8.38 0.33
CA LEU A 110 12.69 9.01 1.64
C LEU A 110 13.13 8.02 2.73
N ALA A 111 12.60 6.80 2.69
CA ALA A 111 12.94 5.73 3.62
C ALA A 111 14.42 5.34 3.57
N LEU A 112 15.00 5.23 2.37
CA LEU A 112 16.43 4.97 2.17
C LEU A 112 17.31 6.07 2.78
N LYS A 113 16.86 7.32 2.75
CA LYS A 113 17.60 8.46 3.29
C LYS A 113 17.48 8.57 4.81
N GLN A 114 16.28 8.34 5.36
CA GLN A 114 15.98 8.65 6.76
C GLN A 114 15.98 7.43 7.68
N LEU A 115 15.56 6.27 7.19
CA LEU A 115 15.32 5.06 8.00
C LEU A 115 15.87 3.78 7.32
N PRO A 116 17.10 3.78 6.75
CA PRO A 116 17.62 2.63 6.00
C PRO A 116 17.79 1.36 6.84
N ASN A 117 17.93 1.51 8.16
CA ASN A 117 18.16 0.40 9.08
C ASN A 117 16.89 -0.14 9.73
N ASP A 118 15.73 0.46 9.47
CA ASP A 118 14.47 -0.02 10.02
C ASP A 118 14.15 -1.44 9.52
N LEU A 119 13.82 -2.33 10.45
CA LEU A 119 13.63 -3.75 10.16
C LEU A 119 12.39 -3.99 9.29
N MET A 120 11.34 -3.20 9.49
CA MET A 120 10.13 -3.31 8.68
C MET A 120 10.36 -2.73 7.28
N PHE A 121 11.12 -1.65 7.15
CA PHE A 121 11.55 -1.14 5.86
C PHE A 121 12.37 -2.16 5.08
N LYS A 122 13.30 -2.86 5.73
CA LYS A 122 14.08 -3.94 5.10
C LYS A 122 13.18 -5.07 4.57
N LEU A 123 12.18 -5.48 5.36
CA LEU A 123 11.19 -6.47 4.93
C LEU A 123 10.38 -5.99 3.72
N VAL A 124 9.89 -4.75 3.74
CA VAL A 124 9.18 -4.13 2.61
C VAL A 124 10.08 -4.07 1.36
N ALA A 125 11.36 -3.74 1.53
CA ALA A 125 12.34 -3.72 0.43
C ALA A 125 12.60 -5.13 -0.15
N GLN A 126 12.66 -6.16 0.69
CA GLN A 126 12.75 -7.55 0.23
C GLN A 126 11.49 -7.97 -0.54
N LEU A 127 10.30 -7.64 -0.04
CA LEU A 127 9.03 -7.91 -0.74
C LEU A 127 8.99 -7.21 -2.09
N TYR A 128 9.43 -5.95 -2.16
CA TYR A 128 9.52 -5.17 -3.40
C TYR A 128 10.38 -5.87 -4.46
N LYS A 129 11.46 -6.55 -4.04
CA LYS A 129 12.34 -7.34 -4.92
C LYS A 129 11.74 -8.69 -5.34
N ILE A 130 11.02 -9.35 -4.44
CA ILE A 130 10.65 -10.77 -4.59
C ILE A 130 9.26 -10.96 -5.21
N VAL A 131 8.26 -10.24 -4.69
CA VAL A 131 6.84 -10.49 -5.00
C VAL A 131 6.51 -10.31 -6.49
N PRO A 132 7.02 -9.29 -7.21
CA PRO A 132 6.66 -9.12 -8.63
C PRO A 132 6.99 -10.33 -9.49
N ASN A 133 8.16 -10.94 -9.27
CA ASN A 133 8.58 -12.13 -10.03
C ASN A 133 7.71 -13.34 -9.71
N ILE A 134 7.30 -13.53 -8.45
CA ILE A 134 6.38 -14.61 -8.08
C ILE A 134 5.02 -14.42 -8.75
N LEU A 135 4.47 -13.20 -8.73
CA LEU A 135 3.19 -12.91 -9.36
C LEU A 135 3.22 -13.09 -10.88
N LEU A 136 4.34 -12.77 -11.52
CA LEU A 136 4.57 -13.08 -12.95
C LEU A 136 4.59 -14.59 -13.20
N GLN A 137 5.31 -15.35 -12.37
CA GLN A 137 5.39 -16.81 -12.47
C GLN A 137 4.03 -17.47 -12.22
N GLN A 138 3.22 -16.94 -11.29
CA GLN A 138 1.87 -17.43 -11.02
C GLN A 138 0.91 -17.18 -12.20
N GLY A 139 1.15 -16.13 -13.00
CA GLY A 139 0.39 -15.83 -14.22
C GLY A 139 -1.05 -15.33 -14.00
N LYS A 140 -1.51 -15.15 -12.76
CA LYS A 140 -2.87 -14.67 -12.45
C LYS A 140 -2.98 -13.14 -12.41
N ALA A 141 -1.96 -12.46 -11.90
CA ALA A 141 -1.98 -11.01 -11.74
C ALA A 141 -1.65 -10.33 -13.08
N LYS A 142 -2.57 -9.50 -13.60
CA LYS A 142 -2.33 -8.73 -14.84
C LYS A 142 -1.17 -7.76 -14.71
N ASN A 143 -1.06 -7.09 -13.55
CA ASN A 143 0.09 -6.24 -13.25
C ASN A 143 0.63 -6.54 -11.84
N PRO A 144 1.85 -7.08 -11.73
CA PRO A 144 2.40 -7.61 -10.49
C PRO A 144 3.08 -6.56 -9.59
N TRP A 145 2.85 -5.27 -9.85
CA TRP A 145 3.64 -4.20 -9.25
C TRP A 145 3.06 -3.69 -7.94
N ALA A 146 3.94 -3.19 -7.07
CA ALA A 146 3.56 -2.56 -5.82
C ALA A 146 2.83 -1.24 -6.06
N ASN A 147 1.78 -1.00 -5.27
CA ASN A 147 1.12 0.30 -5.16
C ASN A 147 1.63 1.08 -3.93
N MET A 148 1.18 2.33 -3.81
CA MET A 148 1.56 3.21 -2.69
C MET A 148 1.24 2.62 -1.30
N MET A 149 0.19 1.80 -1.15
CA MET A 149 -0.23 1.30 0.16
C MET A 149 0.83 0.42 0.82
N LEU A 150 1.68 -0.25 0.02
CA LEU A 150 2.79 -1.05 0.51
C LEU A 150 3.77 -0.23 1.36
N THR A 151 4.05 1.01 0.96
CA THR A 151 5.06 1.85 1.61
C THR A 151 4.48 2.73 2.72
N VAL A 152 3.20 3.10 2.62
CA VAL A 152 2.54 3.97 3.61
C VAL A 152 2.32 3.26 4.94
N GLY A 153 1.93 1.97 4.91
CA GLY A 153 1.66 1.18 6.11
C GLY A 153 2.84 1.23 7.06
N TRP A 154 4.04 1.07 6.52
CA TRP A 154 5.27 1.21 7.28
C TRP A 154 5.52 2.63 7.80
N CYS A 155 5.48 3.65 6.94
CA CYS A 155 5.76 5.04 7.32
C CYS A 155 4.91 5.52 8.50
N SER A 156 3.66 5.08 8.59
CA SER A 156 2.73 5.47 9.64
C SER A 156 3.12 4.98 11.05
N ARG A 157 4.00 3.97 11.14
CA ARG A 157 4.49 3.42 12.41
C ARG A 157 5.68 4.17 12.99
N SER A 158 6.48 4.83 12.14
CA SER A 158 7.71 5.54 12.55
C SER A 158 7.44 6.94 13.13
N THR A 159 6.18 7.37 13.16
CA THR A 159 5.74 8.66 13.71
C THR A 159 5.01 8.55 15.05
N ALA A 160 4.89 7.35 15.61
CA ALA A 160 4.34 7.08 16.93
C ALA A 160 5.45 6.58 17.86
#